data_AF-A0A847H0N8-F1
#
_entry.id   AF-A0A847H0N8-F1
#
_cell.length_a   1.000
_cell.length_b   1.000
_cell.length_c   1.000
_cell.angle_alpha   90.00
_cell.angle_beta   90.00
_cell.angle_gamma   90.00
#
_symmetry.space_group_name_H-M   'P 1'
#
loop_
_entity.id
_entity.type
_entity.pdbx_description
1 polymer ?
#
loop_
_entity_poly.entity_id
_entity_poly.type
_entity_poly.pdbx_seq_one_letter_code
_entity_poly.pdbx_strand_id
1 'polypeptide(L)'
;MLNQHAREMVTAAESFSKEVFYIPVSALGCSPEIIEGSGMLGIRPRNIQPIWSEVPVLFALHRCTQGLVRVGTSRASDSPADGARDAGRPDAGKDAEAADDGDGPAVLRMTRGTGT
;
A
#
# COMPACT_ATOMS: atom_id res chain seq x y z
N MET A 1 5.76 10.73 4.32
CA MET A 1 6.80 9.98 3.59
C MET A 1 7.75 10.90 2.83
N LEU A 2 7.48 11.39 1.61
CA LEU A 2 8.48 12.17 0.85
C LEU A 2 8.92 13.47 1.56
N ASN A 3 7.98 14.29 2.02
CA ASN A 3 8.28 15.53 2.76
C ASN A 3 9.00 15.30 4.11
N GLN A 4 8.90 14.09 4.68
CA GLN A 4 9.57 13.76 5.94
C GLN A 4 11.03 13.34 5.73
N HIS A 5 11.35 12.71 4.60
CA HIS A 5 12.68 12.14 4.33
C HIS A 5 13.52 12.94 3.33
N ALA A 6 12.89 13.81 2.51
CA ALA A 6 13.57 14.57 1.46
C ALA A 6 12.97 15.97 1.32
N ARG A 7 12.95 16.73 2.43
CA ARG A 7 12.28 18.03 2.51
C ARG A 7 12.93 19.10 1.62
N GLU A 8 14.25 19.04 1.46
CA GLU A 8 15.03 19.95 0.62
C GLU A 8 14.59 19.82 -0.85
N MET A 9 14.34 18.59 -1.32
CA MET A 9 13.83 18.33 -2.67
C MET A 9 12.42 18.87 -2.86
N VAL A 10 11.52 18.62 -1.90
CA VAL A 10 10.13 19.12 -1.92
C VAL A 10 10.12 20.65 -1.97
N THR A 11 10.89 21.29 -1.09
CA THR A 11 10.98 22.76 -1.01
C THR A 11 11.54 23.34 -2.31
N ALA A 12 12.60 22.76 -2.87
CA ALA A 12 13.16 23.21 -4.13
C ALA A 12 12.15 23.11 -5.28
N ALA A 13 11.45 21.97 -5.40
CA ALA A 13 10.46 21.73 -6.45
C ALA A 13 9.30 22.73 -6.38
N GLU A 14 8.76 22.97 -5.18
CA GLU A 14 7.64 23.87 -4.93
C GLU A 14 8.01 25.35 -5.06
N SER A 15 9.26 25.73 -4.77
CA SER A 15 9.69 27.14 -4.87
C SER A 15 9.80 27.64 -6.31
N PHE A 16 10.10 26.76 -7.27
CA PHE A 16 10.33 27.12 -8.67
C PHE A 16 9.14 26.82 -9.59
N SER A 17 8.32 25.83 -9.26
CA SER A 17 7.30 25.30 -10.17
C SER A 17 5.91 25.83 -9.83
N LYS A 18 5.10 26.13 -10.86
CA LYS A 18 3.68 26.49 -10.66
C LYS A 18 2.83 25.34 -10.15
N GLU A 19 3.21 24.11 -10.50
CA GLU A 19 2.47 22.89 -10.18
C GLU A 19 3.46 21.73 -10.06
N VAL A 20 3.33 20.91 -9.02
CA VAL A 20 4.23 19.78 -8.73
C VAL A 20 3.41 18.51 -8.47
N PHE A 21 3.83 17.40 -9.09
CA PHE A 21 3.22 16.08 -8.89
C PHE A 21 4.24 15.12 -8.32
N TYR A 22 3.92 14.55 -7.16
CA TYR A 22 4.73 13.52 -6.54
C TYR A 22 4.10 12.15 -6.82
N ILE A 23 4.66 11.42 -7.78
CA ILE A 23 4.19 10.09 -8.17
C ILE A 23 5.12 9.05 -7.53
N PRO A 24 4.63 8.21 -6.60
CA PRO A 24 5.45 7.12 -6.06
C PRO A 24 5.65 6.06 -7.15
N VAL A 25 6.90 5.64 -7.36
CA VAL A 25 7.25 4.58 -8.30
C VAL A 25 8.28 3.65 -7.69
N SER A 26 8.27 2.39 -8.12
CA SER A 26 9.38 1.47 -7.88
C SER A 26 9.63 0.65 -9.13
N ALA A 27 10.82 0.79 -9.72
CA ALA A 27 11.21 0.04 -10.91
C ALA A 27 11.34 -1.46 -10.62
N LEU A 28 11.72 -1.81 -9.39
CA LEU A 28 11.92 -3.19 -8.95
C LEU A 28 10.68 -3.77 -8.27
N GLY A 29 9.97 -2.93 -7.49
CA GLY A 29 8.88 -3.31 -6.59
C GLY A 29 9.20 -4.39 -5.56
N CYS A 30 10.48 -4.73 -5.42
CA CYS A 30 11.01 -5.60 -4.38
C CYS A 30 12.32 -5.03 -3.85
N SER A 31 12.69 -5.42 -2.64
CA SER A 31 14.00 -5.11 -2.08
C SER A 31 15.09 -5.99 -2.73
N PRO A 32 16.34 -5.51 -2.80
CA PRO A 32 17.48 -6.36 -3.10
C PRO A 32 17.60 -7.51 -2.08
N GLU A 33 18.14 -8.65 -2.53
CA GLU A 33 18.37 -9.85 -1.71
C GLU A 33 19.86 -10.19 -1.66
N ILE A 34 20.28 -10.93 -0.63
CA ILE A 34 21.64 -11.47 -0.57
C ILE A 34 21.74 -12.63 -1.56
N ILE A 35 22.69 -12.54 -2.49
CA ILE A 35 22.93 -13.59 -3.48
C ILE A 35 23.75 -14.71 -2.82
N GLU A 36 23.19 -15.92 -2.85
CA GLU A 36 23.88 -17.13 -2.40
C GLU A 36 25.18 -17.33 -3.18
N GLY A 37 26.26 -17.64 -2.46
CA GLY A 37 27.59 -17.86 -3.02
C GLY A 37 28.47 -16.61 -3.04
N SER A 38 27.94 -15.43 -3.39
CA SER A 38 28.72 -14.18 -3.36
C SER A 38 28.58 -13.42 -2.03
N GLY A 39 27.48 -13.62 -1.30
CA GLY A 39 27.16 -12.85 -0.09
C GLY A 39 26.85 -11.37 -0.37
N MET A 40 26.77 -10.99 -1.64
CA MET A 40 26.52 -9.60 -2.05
C MET A 40 25.03 -9.31 -2.15
N LEU A 41 24.65 -8.08 -1.82
CA LEU A 41 23.33 -7.56 -2.10
C LEU A 41 23.15 -7.41 -3.62
N GLY A 42 22.09 -7.98 -4.17
CA GLY A 42 21.79 -7.90 -5.59
C GLY A 42 20.31 -8.01 -5.91
N ILE A 43 19.99 -7.78 -7.18
CA ILE A 43 18.63 -7.88 -7.69
C ILE A 43 18.46 -9.22 -8.37
N ARG A 44 17.40 -9.94 -8.03
CA ARG A 44 16.99 -11.12 -8.78
C ARG A 44 15.97 -10.75 -9.86
N PRO A 45 16.33 -10.80 -11.16
CA PRO A 45 15.45 -10.30 -12.22
C PRO A 45 14.07 -10.95 -12.26
N ARG A 46 13.98 -12.26 -11.98
CA ARG A 46 12.71 -13.00 -11.95
C ARG A 46 11.73 -12.54 -10.85
N ASN A 47 12.22 -11.80 -9.85
CA ASN A 47 11.42 -11.31 -8.72
C ASN A 47 11.00 -9.84 -8.92
N ILE A 48 11.41 -9.18 -10.00
CA ILE A 48 11.04 -7.80 -10.29
C ILE A 48 9.53 -7.72 -10.53
N GLN A 49 8.86 -6.86 -9.76
CA GLN A 49 7.43 -6.59 -9.83
C GLN A 49 7.20 -5.08 -9.82
N PRO A 50 7.38 -4.37 -10.95
CA PRO A 50 7.37 -2.91 -10.97
C PRO A 50 6.06 -2.35 -10.41
N ILE A 51 6.17 -1.28 -9.62
CA ILE A 51 5.02 -0.58 -9.05
C ILE A 51 4.96 0.80 -9.68
N TRP A 52 3.90 1.05 -10.45
CA TRP A 52 3.55 2.36 -11.01
C TRP A 52 4.61 2.96 -11.95
N SER A 53 5.50 2.13 -12.51
CA SER A 53 6.63 2.61 -13.32
C SER A 53 6.17 3.25 -14.64
N GLU A 54 5.00 2.86 -15.13
CA GLU A 54 4.34 3.38 -16.32
C GLU A 54 3.59 4.69 -16.09
N VAL A 55 3.21 4.98 -14.84
CA VAL A 55 2.33 6.11 -14.49
C VAL A 55 2.92 7.47 -14.89
N PRO A 56 4.21 7.79 -14.65
CA PRO A 56 4.79 9.07 -15.06
C PRO A 56 4.68 9.33 -16.56
N VAL A 57 4.87 8.29 -17.39
CA VAL A 57 4.79 8.41 -18.86
C VAL A 57 3.35 8.63 -19.29
N LEU A 58 2.41 7.83 -18.78
CA LEU A 58 0.98 8.00 -19.08
C LEU A 58 0.46 9.36 -18.63
N PHE A 59 0.91 9.84 -17.47
CA PHE A 59 0.56 11.15 -16.95
C PHE A 59 1.10 12.28 -17.86
N ALA A 60 2.36 12.18 -18.28
CA ALA A 60 2.97 13.14 -19.20
C ALA A 60 2.22 13.15 -20.54
N LEU A 61 1.87 12.00 -21.11
CA LEU A 61 1.08 11.92 -22.33
C LEU A 61 -0.30 12.56 -22.15
N HIS A 62 -1.02 12.24 -21.08
CA HIS A 62 -2.32 12.86 -20.80
C HIS A 62 -2.24 14.39 -20.69
N ARG A 63 -1.15 14.91 -20.11
CA ARG A 63 -0.92 16.35 -19.90
C ARG A 63 -0.45 17.09 -21.15
N CYS A 64 0.48 16.51 -21.90
CA CYS A 64 1.16 17.17 -23.00
C CYS A 64 0.50 16.90 -24.36
N THR A 65 -0.25 15.81 -24.48
CA THR A 65 -0.89 15.40 -25.73
C THR A 65 -2.35 15.08 -25.50
N GLN A 66 -3.23 15.97 -25.98
CA GLN A 66 -4.67 15.74 -25.89
C GLN A 66 -5.08 14.55 -26.77
N GLY A 67 -5.93 13.67 -26.24
CA GLY A 67 -6.57 12.58 -27.01
C GLY A 67 -5.81 11.26 -27.10
N LEU A 68 -4.53 11.18 -26.66
CA LEU A 68 -3.78 9.90 -26.68
C LEU A 68 -4.11 8.97 -25.51
N VAL A 69 -4.38 9.53 -24.33
CA VAL A 69 -4.71 8.77 -23.12
C VAL A 69 -6.06 9.27 -22.61
N ARG A 70 -7.09 8.40 -22.65
CA ARG A 70 -8.43 8.69 -22.14
C ARG A 70 -8.52 8.36 -20.66
N VAL A 71 -9.16 9.23 -19.88
CA VAL A 71 -9.51 8.94 -18.49
C VAL A 71 -10.62 7.88 -18.47
N GLY A 72 -10.33 6.72 -17.88
CA GLY A 72 -11.32 5.67 -17.67
C GLY A 72 -12.31 6.06 -16.56
N THR A 73 -13.60 5.79 -16.78
CA THR A 73 -14.61 5.88 -15.72
C THR A 73 -14.72 4.51 -15.06
N SER A 74 -14.33 4.39 -13.79
CA SER A 74 -14.70 3.21 -13.02
C SER A 74 -16.18 3.28 -12.69
N ARG A 75 -16.94 2.25 -13.05
CA ARG A 75 -18.29 2.08 -12.52
C ARG A 75 -18.11 1.59 -11.09
N ALA A 76 -18.50 2.41 -10.11
CA ALA A 76 -18.62 1.95 -8.74
C ALA A 76 -19.46 0.67 -8.73
N SER A 77 -18.94 -0.42 -8.17
CA SER A 77 -19.69 -1.64 -7.96
C SER A 77 -20.83 -1.34 -6.98
N ASP A 78 -22.08 -1.40 -7.44
CA ASP A 78 -23.23 -1.52 -6.55
C ASP A 78 -23.03 -2.78 -5.71
N SER A 79 -22.81 -2.62 -4.40
CA SER A 79 -22.76 -3.73 -3.45
C SER A 79 -24.11 -3.77 -2.73
N PRO A 80 -25.01 -4.72 -3.06
CA PRO A 80 -26.24 -4.90 -2.31
C PRO A 80 -25.94 -5.85 -1.14
N ALA A 81 -25.62 -5.29 0.02
CA ALA A 81 -25.56 -6.08 1.25
C ALA A 81 -25.83 -5.19 2.47
N ASP A 82 -27.05 -4.66 2.52
CA ASP A 82 -27.61 -4.09 3.74
C ASP A 82 -29.01 -4.71 3.91
N GLY A 83 -29.11 -5.75 4.74
CA GLY A 83 -30.41 -6.38 5.06
C GLY A 83 -30.39 -7.89 5.25
N ALA A 84 -29.85 -8.36 6.37
CA ALA A 84 -30.37 -9.56 7.02
C ALA A 84 -30.10 -9.45 8.53
N ARG A 85 -31.09 -8.92 9.24
CA ARG A 85 -31.18 -8.91 10.69
C ARG A 85 -31.60 -10.31 11.19
N ASP A 86 -30.95 -10.74 12.26
CA ASP A 86 -31.55 -11.40 13.42
C ASP A 86 -32.28 -12.76 13.24
N ALA A 87 -31.65 -13.82 13.75
CA ALA A 87 -32.33 -14.94 14.40
C ALA A 87 -31.46 -15.43 15.57
N GLY A 88 -31.95 -15.23 16.81
CA GLY A 88 -31.21 -15.47 18.05
C GLY A 88 -31.07 -16.93 18.52
N ARG A 89 -29.98 -17.16 19.28
CA ARG A 89 -29.78 -17.86 20.60
C ARG A 89 -30.42 -19.28 20.79
N PRO A 90 -29.81 -20.28 21.49
CA PRO A 90 -28.98 -20.11 22.69
C PRO A 90 -27.77 -21.06 22.94
N ASP A 91 -27.15 -20.77 24.08
CA ASP A 91 -25.92 -21.19 24.76
C ASP A 91 -25.92 -22.64 25.29
N ALA A 92 -24.76 -23.31 25.25
CA ALA A 92 -24.42 -24.47 26.07
C ALA A 92 -22.88 -24.63 26.15
N GLY A 93 -22.30 -24.32 27.31
CA GLY A 93 -20.86 -24.49 27.58
C GLY A 93 -20.45 -25.90 28.03
N LYS A 94 -19.16 -26.21 27.92
CA LYS A 94 -18.25 -26.58 29.03
C LYS A 94 -16.91 -27.17 28.55
N ASP A 95 -15.85 -26.62 29.14
CA ASP A 95 -14.62 -27.23 29.66
C ASP A 95 -13.64 -27.97 28.71
N ALA A 96 -12.44 -27.40 28.52
CA ALA A 96 -11.17 -27.98 29.02
C ALA A 96 -9.94 -27.13 28.64
N GLU A 97 -9.15 -26.82 29.67
CA GLU A 97 -7.89 -26.08 29.71
C GLU A 97 -6.70 -27.04 29.59
N ALA A 98 -5.61 -26.64 28.90
CA ALA A 98 -4.21 -26.89 29.31
C ALA A 98 -3.21 -26.26 28.31
N ALA A 99 -2.38 -25.33 28.84
CA ALA A 99 -0.92 -25.16 28.68
C ALA A 99 -0.28 -25.20 27.27
N ASP A 100 0.79 -24.47 26.92
CA ASP A 100 1.65 -23.41 27.46
C ASP A 100 2.67 -23.13 26.32
N ASP A 101 3.45 -22.06 26.45
CA ASP A 101 4.66 -21.70 25.69
C ASP A 101 4.51 -21.00 24.33
N GLY A 102 4.50 -19.67 24.39
CA GLY A 102 5.76 -18.94 24.22
C GLY A 102 6.26 -18.64 22.79
N ASP A 103 6.26 -17.35 22.49
CA ASP A 103 7.10 -16.65 21.48
C ASP A 103 6.63 -16.68 20.00
N GLY A 104 5.62 -15.86 19.72
CA GLY A 104 5.31 -15.37 18.37
C GLY A 104 5.41 -13.83 18.34
N PRO A 105 5.91 -13.22 17.24
CA PRO A 105 6.07 -11.77 17.19
C PRO A 105 4.71 -11.06 17.29
N ALA A 106 4.64 -10.10 18.20
CA ALA A 106 3.44 -9.34 18.56
C ALA A 106 2.77 -8.70 17.33
N VAL A 107 1.58 -9.19 17.00
CA VAL A 107 0.68 -8.60 16.00
C VAL A 107 0.00 -7.39 16.62
N LEU A 108 0.13 -6.25 15.94
CA LEU A 108 -0.49 -4.96 16.21
C LEU A 108 -2.01 -5.07 16.42
N ARG A 109 -2.49 -4.73 17.63
CA ARG A 109 -3.90 -4.37 17.87
C ARG A 109 -4.05 -3.48 19.10
N MET A 110 -4.71 -2.33 18.92
CA MET A 110 -5.76 -1.73 19.78
C MET A 110 -5.96 -0.27 19.31
N THR A 111 -6.98 0.04 18.49
CA THR A 111 -8.38 0.36 18.85
C THR A 111 -8.54 1.59 19.76
N ARG A 112 -9.27 2.59 19.24
CA ARG A 112 -9.61 3.90 19.83
C ARG A 112 -10.41 3.77 21.13
N GLY A 113 -10.24 4.76 22.03
CA GLY A 113 -11.15 5.03 23.13
C GLY A 113 -10.96 6.45 23.70
N THR A 114 -12.04 7.21 23.69
CA THR A 114 -12.28 8.62 24.04
C THR A 114 -12.29 8.96 25.55
N GLY A 115 -12.19 10.26 25.84
CA GLY A 115 -12.64 10.91 27.09
C GLY A 115 -11.47 11.36 27.96
N THR A 116 -11.38 12.60 28.44
CA THR A 116 -12.41 13.57 28.85
C THR A 116 -11.96 14.99 28.59
#